data_AF-A0A1F6TWA5-F1
#
_entry.id   AF-A0A1F6TWA5-F1
#
_cell.length_a   1.000
_cell.length_b   1.000
_cell.length_c   1.000
_cell.angle_alpha   90.00
_cell.angle_beta   90.00
_cell.angle_gamma   90.00
#
_symmetry.space_group_name_H-M   'P 1'
#
loop_
_entity.id
_entity.type
_entity.pdbx_description
1 polymer ?
#
loop_
_entity_poly.entity_id
_entity_poly.type
_entity_poly.pdbx_seq_one_letter_code
_entity_poly.pdbx_strand_id
1 'polypeptide(L)'
;MEDGEKINLFEAALGKLIPVLDAHGVDYAFMPARTSAALLLHNDLDVYVADISQSTKALKSFVKKEADIDAIWGKDHATGRRFSLLCRNKNSEYALFPGPDLVIFPTMKGNIAFRIQDAVKRAKKDADGKRVLKEEDAFLLYAVKSIEKGRLGLAEKQYLANLYQHASEAVEKRLHEVLGPSLASLIAGEVMHNKDNNVELLETLRAELYIRNAKRLSKYWWNLSRSLKRALFPSGLFVALLGPDGCGKSSVIGRLLPAVRGILASSAQETFHLRPALGRRKDGEAKPVIDPHGRPPRNIFSSIAKIGYFFFDYVLGYFFVIRPKLVRSTFVVFDRYYHDLLVDPKRYRYGGPMWLARWVGKLIPKPDLFVLLDAPPEVLQSRKKEVPFEETSRQRAAYLQLVRGMKNGVVIDASRSLDQVVAEVEKVILNSLVERTRRRLKLA
;
A
#
# COMPACT_ATOMS: atom_id res chain seq x y z
N MET A 1 -19.67 4.98 3.79
CA MET A 1 -19.64 6.11 2.86
C MET A 1 -20.05 5.73 1.43
N GLU A 2 -21.10 6.38 0.93
CA GLU A 2 -21.54 6.31 -0.47
C GLU A 2 -20.57 7.07 -1.40
N ASP A 3 -20.60 6.77 -2.70
CA ASP A 3 -19.64 7.35 -3.65
C ASP A 3 -19.80 8.87 -3.82
N GLY A 4 -21.04 9.39 -3.74
CA GLY A 4 -21.28 10.85 -3.80
C GLY A 4 -20.60 11.62 -2.66
N GLU A 5 -20.61 11.05 -1.45
CA GLU A 5 -19.95 11.68 -0.30
C GLU A 5 -18.41 11.59 -0.40
N LYS A 6 -17.87 10.47 -0.92
CA LYS A 6 -16.43 10.35 -1.21
C LYS A 6 -15.98 11.39 -2.24
N ILE A 7 -16.76 11.60 -3.29
CA ILE A 7 -16.50 12.62 -4.32
C ILE A 7 -16.39 14.00 -3.67
N ASN A 8 -17.38 14.38 -2.84
CA ASN A 8 -17.37 15.66 -2.13
C ASN A 8 -16.12 15.82 -1.23
N LEU A 9 -15.71 14.78 -0.50
CA LEU A 9 -14.49 14.80 0.30
C LEU A 9 -13.23 14.98 -0.55
N PHE A 10 -13.17 14.35 -1.73
CA PHE A 10 -12.03 14.47 -2.63
C PHE A 10 -11.95 15.85 -3.26
N GLU A 11 -13.08 16.43 -3.65
CA GLU A 11 -13.14 17.81 -4.15
C GLU A 11 -12.70 18.81 -3.08
N ALA A 12 -13.17 18.64 -1.83
CA ALA A 12 -12.76 19.47 -0.72
C ALA A 12 -11.24 19.35 -0.46
N ALA A 13 -10.69 18.14 -0.45
CA ALA A 13 -9.25 17.92 -0.28
C ALA A 13 -8.43 18.55 -1.42
N LEU A 14 -8.88 18.41 -2.67
CA LEU A 14 -8.22 19.01 -3.84
C LEU A 14 -8.27 20.56 -3.78
N GLY A 15 -9.42 21.12 -3.41
CA GLY A 15 -9.62 22.56 -3.26
C GLY A 15 -8.72 23.17 -2.17
N LYS A 16 -8.40 22.41 -1.12
CA LYS A 16 -7.44 22.84 -0.08
C LYS A 16 -5.98 22.61 -0.47
N LEU A 17 -5.68 21.57 -1.26
CA LEU A 17 -4.32 21.24 -1.70
C LEU A 17 -3.73 22.32 -2.61
N ILE A 18 -4.51 22.79 -3.59
CA ILE A 18 -4.05 23.75 -4.61
C ILE A 18 -3.49 25.05 -3.98
N PRO A 19 -4.22 25.75 -3.10
CA PRO A 19 -3.70 26.94 -2.42
C PRO A 19 -2.42 26.69 -1.63
N VAL A 20 -2.24 25.48 -1.06
CA VAL A 20 -1.01 25.15 -0.34
C VAL A 20 0.17 24.97 -1.29
N LEU A 21 -0.04 24.39 -2.47
CA LEU A 21 1.00 24.29 -3.51
C LEU A 21 1.41 25.70 -3.99
N ASP A 22 0.43 26.55 -4.28
CA ASP A 22 0.67 27.95 -4.71
C ASP A 22 1.40 28.75 -3.63
N ALA A 23 0.97 28.67 -2.36
CA ALA A 23 1.60 29.38 -1.24
C ALA A 23 3.05 28.95 -0.97
N HIS A 24 3.41 27.71 -1.33
CA HIS A 24 4.81 27.24 -1.23
C HIS A 24 5.62 27.51 -2.50
N GLY A 25 5.05 28.21 -3.48
CA GLY A 25 5.69 28.51 -4.77
C GLY A 25 6.05 27.25 -5.55
N VAL A 26 5.25 26.18 -5.42
CA VAL A 26 5.50 24.93 -6.13
C VAL A 26 5.19 25.14 -7.61
N ASP A 27 6.16 24.86 -8.46
CA ASP A 27 5.91 24.70 -9.88
C ASP A 27 5.28 23.33 -10.14
N TYR A 28 3.97 23.35 -10.40
CA TYR A 28 3.18 22.15 -10.71
C TYR A 28 2.23 22.35 -11.89
N ALA A 29 1.76 21.24 -12.44
CA ALA A 29 0.68 21.18 -13.41
C ALA A 29 -0.11 19.88 -13.29
N PHE A 30 -1.42 19.94 -13.52
CA PHE A 30 -2.28 18.76 -13.65
C PHE A 30 -2.48 18.38 -15.12
N MET A 31 -3.01 17.18 -15.34
CA MET A 31 -3.56 16.81 -16.65
C MET A 31 -4.86 17.56 -16.93
N PRO A 32 -5.03 18.15 -18.14
CA PRO A 32 -6.31 18.75 -18.55
C PRO A 32 -7.47 17.76 -18.40
N ALA A 33 -8.63 18.22 -17.95
CA ALA A 33 -9.86 17.43 -17.84
C ALA A 33 -9.75 16.08 -17.07
N ARG A 34 -8.71 15.88 -16.25
CA ARG A 34 -8.50 14.66 -15.43
C ARG A 34 -8.45 14.92 -13.92
N THR A 35 -8.89 16.09 -13.50
CA THR A 35 -8.90 16.52 -12.11
C THR A 35 -10.28 16.42 -11.45
N SER A 36 -11.30 15.92 -12.15
CA SER A 36 -12.62 15.73 -11.56
C SER A 36 -12.61 14.60 -10.52
N ALA A 37 -13.28 14.81 -9.39
CA ALA A 37 -13.27 13.84 -8.31
C ALA A 37 -13.89 12.49 -8.70
N ALA A 38 -14.86 12.48 -9.63
CA ALA A 38 -15.42 11.26 -10.18
C ALA A 38 -14.36 10.38 -10.88
N LEU A 39 -13.41 11.00 -11.62
CA LEU A 39 -12.30 10.28 -12.24
C LEU A 39 -11.27 9.81 -11.20
N LEU A 40 -11.08 10.59 -10.14
CA LEU A 40 -10.12 10.30 -9.06
C LEU A 40 -10.61 9.23 -8.09
N LEU A 41 -11.92 8.95 -8.03
CA LEU A 41 -12.45 7.86 -7.21
C LEU A 41 -11.83 6.50 -7.55
N HIS A 42 -11.39 6.36 -8.81
CA HIS A 42 -10.79 5.13 -9.33
C HIS A 42 -9.36 5.30 -9.86
N ASN A 43 -8.81 6.51 -9.88
CA ASN A 43 -7.48 6.79 -10.44
C ASN A 43 -6.66 7.72 -9.55
N ASP A 44 -5.35 7.59 -9.65
CA ASP A 44 -4.43 8.47 -8.94
C ASP A 44 -4.49 9.90 -9.50
N LEU A 45 -4.44 10.91 -8.63
CA LEU A 45 -4.22 12.30 -9.05
C LEU A 45 -2.75 12.51 -9.43
N ASP A 46 -2.43 12.50 -10.73
CA ASP A 46 -1.11 12.86 -11.21
C ASP A 46 -0.87 14.38 -11.08
N VAL A 47 0.18 14.75 -10.37
CA VAL A 47 0.64 16.13 -10.22
C VAL A 47 2.07 16.20 -10.75
N TYR A 48 2.24 16.82 -11.91
CA TYR A 48 3.55 16.99 -12.53
C TYR A 48 4.25 18.14 -11.82
N VAL A 49 5.45 17.91 -11.28
CA VAL A 49 6.16 18.90 -10.47
C VAL A 49 7.57 19.12 -10.95
N ALA A 50 8.07 20.35 -10.84
CA ALA A 50 9.44 20.66 -11.20
C ALA A 50 10.45 20.18 -10.14
N ASP A 51 10.11 20.35 -8.85
CA ASP A 51 10.93 19.99 -7.69
C ASP A 51 10.15 19.10 -6.70
N ILE A 52 10.59 17.85 -6.55
CA ILE A 52 9.98 16.86 -5.65
C ILE A 52 10.16 17.21 -4.17
N SER A 53 11.26 17.88 -3.81
CA SER A 53 11.60 18.26 -2.44
C SER A 53 10.69 19.38 -1.97
N GLN A 54 10.56 20.45 -2.76
CA GLN A 54 9.64 21.56 -2.49
C GLN A 54 8.19 21.07 -2.42
N SER A 55 7.77 20.26 -3.40
CA SER A 55 6.43 19.67 -3.43
C SER A 55 6.15 18.78 -2.21
N THR A 56 7.13 17.99 -1.78
CA THR A 56 7.01 17.19 -0.56
C THR A 56 6.87 18.08 0.69
N LYS A 57 7.58 19.22 0.77
CA LYS A 57 7.43 20.18 1.88
C LYS A 57 6.03 20.78 1.90
N ALA A 58 5.50 21.17 0.74
CA ALA A 58 4.14 21.68 0.63
C ALA A 58 3.10 20.65 1.11
N LEU A 59 3.21 19.38 0.68
CA LEU A 59 2.32 18.31 1.15
C LEU A 59 2.44 18.03 2.65
N LYS A 60 3.64 18.12 3.22
CA LYS A 60 3.81 18.03 4.68
C LYS A 60 3.10 19.17 5.40
N SER A 61 3.21 20.38 4.87
CA SER A 61 2.52 21.57 5.40
C SER A 61 1.00 21.41 5.31
N PHE A 62 0.51 20.90 4.18
CA PHE A 62 -0.91 20.60 3.95
C PHE A 62 -1.47 19.64 5.01
N VAL A 63 -0.86 18.46 5.16
CA VAL A 63 -1.29 17.44 6.15
C VAL A 63 -1.12 17.91 7.60
N LYS A 64 -0.22 18.87 7.86
CA LYS A 64 -0.07 19.45 9.20
C LYS A 64 -1.15 20.47 9.53
N LYS A 65 -1.63 21.23 8.54
CA LYS A 65 -2.62 22.30 8.71
C LYS A 65 -4.05 21.78 8.76
N GLU A 66 -4.36 20.76 7.96
CA GLU A 66 -5.72 20.24 7.82
C GLU A 66 -6.00 19.13 8.84
N ALA A 67 -6.89 19.39 9.81
CA ALA A 67 -7.22 18.43 10.87
C ALA A 67 -8.01 17.21 10.36
N ASP A 68 -8.73 17.37 9.25
CA ASP A 68 -9.55 16.35 8.59
C ASP A 68 -8.78 15.52 7.56
N ILE A 69 -7.50 15.81 7.32
CA ILE A 69 -6.69 15.15 6.29
C ILE A 69 -5.41 14.59 6.90
N ASP A 70 -5.26 13.28 6.83
CA ASP A 70 -4.04 12.56 7.18
C ASP A 70 -3.32 12.02 5.95
N ALA A 71 -2.05 11.65 6.11
CA ALA A 71 -1.32 10.87 5.11
C ALA A 71 -1.02 9.48 5.68
N ILE A 72 -1.45 8.43 4.99
CA ILE A 72 -1.14 7.04 5.37
C ILE A 72 0.08 6.48 4.64
N TRP A 73 0.54 7.19 3.60
CA TRP A 73 1.54 6.64 2.70
C TRP A 73 2.28 7.71 1.90
N GLY A 74 3.60 7.53 1.76
CA GLY A 74 4.47 8.31 0.88
C GLY A 74 5.59 7.40 0.35
N LYS A 75 5.55 7.01 -0.92
CA LYS A 75 6.53 6.08 -1.50
C LYS A 75 7.13 6.63 -2.78
N ASP A 76 8.45 6.55 -2.85
CA ASP A 76 9.19 6.75 -4.08
C ASP A 76 8.97 5.56 -5.04
N HIS A 77 8.55 5.84 -6.27
CA HIS A 77 8.50 4.94 -7.43
C HIS A 77 9.39 5.47 -8.56
N ALA A 78 9.39 4.78 -9.71
CA ALA A 78 10.32 5.06 -10.79
C ALA A 78 10.18 6.47 -11.36
N THR A 79 8.95 6.99 -11.40
CA THR A 79 8.60 8.29 -12.00
C THR A 79 8.46 9.43 -11.00
N GLY A 80 8.42 9.14 -9.69
CA GLY A 80 8.20 10.15 -8.68
C GLY A 80 7.79 9.60 -7.33
N ARG A 81 6.97 10.36 -6.59
CA ARG A 81 6.53 10.01 -5.23
C ARG A 81 5.03 10.12 -5.13
N ARG A 82 4.40 9.01 -4.75
CA ARG A 82 2.96 8.96 -4.51
C ARG A 82 2.65 9.07 -3.03
N PHE A 83 1.65 9.91 -2.74
CA PHE A 83 0.99 10.00 -1.45
C PHE A 83 -0.38 9.33 -1.51
N SER A 84 -0.93 8.98 -0.35
CA SER A 84 -2.34 8.61 -0.23
C SER A 84 -2.88 9.28 1.01
N LEU A 85 -3.90 10.10 0.81
CA LEU A 85 -4.48 10.92 1.86
C LEU A 85 -5.72 10.25 2.41
N LEU A 86 -5.85 10.25 3.73
CA LEU A 86 -7.02 9.79 4.43
C LEU A 86 -7.85 11.02 4.80
N CYS A 87 -8.95 11.24 4.09
CA CYS A 87 -9.86 12.35 4.32
C CYS A 87 -10.99 11.90 5.23
N ARG A 88 -11.34 12.71 6.25
CA ARG A 88 -12.43 12.40 7.18
C ARG A 88 -13.59 13.36 7.02
N ASN A 89 -14.82 12.85 7.15
CA ASN A 89 -16.01 13.70 7.26
C ASN A 89 -16.24 14.13 8.73
N LYS A 90 -17.28 14.94 8.97
CA LYS A 90 -17.66 15.41 10.31
C LYS A 90 -18.06 14.28 11.27
N ASN A 91 -18.50 13.14 10.74
CA ASN A 91 -18.90 11.96 11.51
C ASN A 91 -17.71 11.02 11.80
N SER A 92 -16.47 11.43 11.47
CA SER A 92 -15.27 10.61 11.58
C SER A 92 -15.26 9.35 10.70
N GLU A 93 -16.12 9.27 9.69
CA GLU A 93 -15.94 8.33 8.58
C GLU A 93 -14.80 8.80 7.69
N TYR A 94 -14.17 7.88 6.96
CA TYR A 94 -12.99 8.18 6.16
C TYR A 94 -13.12 7.70 4.72
N ALA A 95 -12.49 8.43 3.81
CA ALA A 95 -12.27 8.05 2.43
C ALA A 95 -10.78 8.15 2.12
N LEU A 96 -10.28 7.21 1.33
CA LEU A 96 -8.90 7.23 0.87
C LEU A 96 -8.80 7.94 -0.47
N PHE A 97 -8.18 9.12 -0.47
CA PHE A 97 -7.85 9.82 -1.70
C PHE A 97 -6.59 9.22 -2.33
N PRO A 98 -6.68 8.58 -3.51
CA PRO A 98 -5.54 7.99 -4.20
C PRO A 98 -4.68 9.11 -4.81
N GLY A 99 -3.69 9.57 -4.06
CA GLY A 99 -2.80 10.64 -4.50
C GLY A 99 -2.59 11.71 -3.41
N PRO A 100 -1.92 12.81 -3.74
CA PRO A 100 -1.35 13.13 -5.06
C PRO A 100 -0.13 12.26 -5.42
N ASP A 101 -0.04 11.85 -6.69
CA ASP A 101 1.16 11.25 -7.29
C ASP A 101 2.03 12.36 -7.88
N LEU A 102 3.13 12.69 -7.20
CA LEU A 102 4.09 13.69 -7.65
C LEU A 102 5.01 13.11 -8.73
N VAL A 103 4.80 13.50 -9.98
CA VAL A 103 5.53 12.98 -11.15
C VAL A 103 6.67 13.93 -11.54
N ILE A 104 7.89 13.40 -11.61
CA ILE A 104 9.12 14.16 -11.97
C ILE A 104 9.93 13.54 -13.13
N PHE A 105 9.65 12.29 -13.49
CA PHE A 105 10.18 11.66 -14.70
C PHE A 105 9.04 11.20 -15.61
N PRO A 106 9.18 11.38 -16.94
CA PRO A 106 8.13 11.05 -17.90
C PRO A 106 7.96 9.54 -18.12
N THR A 107 8.97 8.74 -17.76
CA THR A 107 9.04 7.31 -18.06
C THR A 107 9.49 6.51 -16.84
N MET A 108 9.04 5.27 -16.74
CA MET A 108 9.48 4.29 -15.75
C MET A 108 10.86 3.73 -16.10
N LYS A 109 11.04 3.20 -17.32
CA LYS A 109 12.24 2.42 -17.68
C LYS A 109 13.19 3.11 -18.66
N GLY A 110 12.67 3.86 -19.65
CA GLY A 110 13.50 4.56 -20.64
C GLY A 110 13.95 5.96 -20.18
N ASN A 111 14.64 6.70 -21.04
CA ASN A 111 14.87 8.13 -20.84
C ASN A 111 14.67 8.86 -22.18
N ILE A 112 13.49 9.43 -22.35
CA ILE A 112 13.22 10.34 -23.46
C ILE A 112 13.87 11.70 -23.17
N ALA A 113 14.21 12.45 -24.23
CA ALA A 113 14.76 13.81 -24.13
C ALA A 113 13.67 14.83 -23.77
N PHE A 114 12.96 14.59 -22.67
CA PHE A 114 11.87 15.42 -22.16
C PHE A 114 12.04 15.68 -20.67
N ARG A 115 11.88 16.94 -20.28
CA ARG A 115 11.92 17.38 -18.88
C ARG A 115 10.54 17.86 -18.47
N ILE A 116 9.97 17.21 -17.46
CA ILE A 116 8.70 17.66 -16.85
C ILE A 116 8.81 19.09 -16.33
N GLN A 117 9.99 19.51 -15.86
CA GLN A 117 10.26 20.89 -15.45
C GLN A 117 9.86 21.90 -16.54
N ASP A 118 10.22 21.63 -17.79
CA ASP A 118 9.98 22.55 -18.91
C ASP A 118 8.49 22.57 -19.28
N ALA A 119 7.82 21.43 -19.22
CA ALA A 119 6.38 21.31 -19.41
C ALA A 119 5.59 22.09 -18.35
N VAL A 120 5.95 21.93 -17.07
CA VAL A 120 5.30 22.60 -15.95
C VAL A 120 5.45 24.12 -16.00
N LYS A 121 6.61 24.63 -16.46
CA LYS A 121 6.82 26.07 -16.66
C LYS A 121 5.95 26.67 -17.76
N ARG A 122 5.58 25.87 -18.77
CA ARG A 122 4.69 26.28 -19.87
C ARG A 122 3.21 26.05 -19.56
N ALA A 123 2.89 25.53 -18.38
CA ALA A 123 1.51 25.24 -17.97
C ALA A 123 0.63 26.49 -18.05
N LYS A 124 -0.64 26.29 -18.43
CA LYS A 124 -1.66 27.33 -18.50
C LYS A 124 -2.67 27.18 -17.36
N LYS A 125 -3.51 28.20 -17.14
CA LYS A 125 -4.66 28.07 -16.26
C LYS A 125 -5.87 27.56 -17.06
N ASP A 126 -6.63 26.64 -16.49
CA ASP A 126 -7.93 26.24 -17.01
C ASP A 126 -9.04 27.22 -16.56
N ALA A 127 -10.30 26.92 -16.92
CA ALA A 127 -11.46 27.73 -16.55
C ALA A 127 -11.67 27.85 -15.03
N ASP A 128 -11.22 26.86 -14.26
CA ASP A 128 -11.28 26.85 -12.79
C ASP A 128 -10.06 27.54 -12.16
N GLY A 129 -9.15 28.11 -12.97
CA GLY A 129 -7.92 28.74 -12.51
C GLY A 129 -6.80 27.77 -12.12
N LYS A 130 -6.97 26.46 -12.33
CA LYS A 130 -5.97 25.42 -11.99
C LYS A 130 -4.85 25.42 -13.03
N ARG A 131 -3.60 25.23 -12.59
CA ARG A 131 -2.46 25.03 -13.49
C ARG A 131 -2.54 23.66 -14.15
N VAL A 132 -2.73 23.64 -15.47
CA VAL A 132 -2.79 22.42 -16.30
C VAL A 132 -1.72 22.45 -17.38
N LEU A 133 -1.24 21.27 -17.76
CA LEU A 133 -0.31 21.11 -18.88
C LEU A 133 -0.96 21.61 -20.17
N LYS A 134 -0.15 22.13 -21.09
CA LYS A 134 -0.61 22.34 -22.46
C LYS A 134 -0.92 21.01 -23.14
N GLU A 135 -1.82 21.04 -24.11
CA GLU A 135 -2.31 19.87 -24.84
C GLU A 135 -1.18 19.01 -25.38
N GLU A 136 -0.13 19.62 -25.95
CA GLU A 136 0.99 18.88 -26.55
C GLU A 136 1.86 18.14 -25.52
N ASP A 137 2.07 18.72 -24.34
CA ASP A 137 2.80 18.06 -23.26
C ASP A 137 1.93 17.00 -22.57
N ALA A 138 0.64 17.30 -22.40
CA ALA A 138 -0.33 16.40 -21.83
C ALA A 138 -0.46 15.13 -22.69
N PHE A 139 -0.58 15.29 -24.01
CA PHE A 139 -0.65 14.20 -24.97
C PHE A 139 0.59 13.31 -24.88
N LEU A 140 1.79 13.91 -25.00
CA LEU A 140 3.05 13.19 -24.96
C LEU A 140 3.20 12.37 -23.68
N LEU A 141 3.01 13.00 -22.51
CA LEU A 141 3.17 12.35 -21.21
C LEU A 141 2.15 11.23 -21.01
N TYR A 142 0.90 11.45 -21.42
CA TYR A 142 -0.14 10.46 -21.28
C TYR A 142 0.03 9.28 -22.24
N ALA A 143 0.40 9.53 -23.50
CA ALA A 143 0.69 8.50 -24.49
C ALA A 143 1.86 7.61 -24.03
N VAL A 144 2.97 8.21 -23.61
CA VAL A 144 4.14 7.48 -23.08
C VAL A 144 3.75 6.64 -21.86
N LYS A 145 2.99 7.20 -20.91
CA LYS A 145 2.50 6.47 -19.74
C LYS A 145 1.62 5.28 -20.11
N SER A 146 0.74 5.43 -21.09
CA SER A 146 -0.17 4.38 -21.56
C SER A 146 0.58 3.25 -22.29
N ILE A 147 1.52 3.60 -23.16
CA ILE A 147 2.41 2.65 -23.86
C ILE A 147 3.27 1.87 -22.86
N GLU A 148 3.89 2.54 -21.87
CA GLU A 148 4.71 1.83 -20.87
C GLU A 148 3.88 0.88 -19.99
N LYS A 149 2.60 1.18 -19.76
CA LYS A 149 1.64 0.28 -19.08
C LYS A 149 1.15 -0.86 -19.97
N GLY A 150 1.42 -0.83 -21.28
CA GLY A 150 0.95 -1.82 -22.24
C GLY A 150 -0.56 -1.77 -22.46
N ARG A 151 -1.19 -0.61 -22.28
CA ARG A 151 -2.64 -0.45 -22.45
C ARG A 151 -2.98 0.88 -23.13
N LEU A 152 -3.69 0.82 -24.24
CA LEU A 152 -4.38 1.96 -24.87
C LEU A 152 -5.84 1.56 -25.06
N GLY A 153 -6.59 1.51 -23.96
CA GLY A 153 -8.02 1.23 -24.01
C GLY A 153 -8.82 2.36 -24.65
N LEU A 154 -10.12 2.14 -24.81
CA LEU A 154 -11.04 3.11 -25.42
C LEU A 154 -10.99 4.48 -24.71
N ALA A 155 -10.99 4.50 -23.37
CA ALA A 155 -10.95 5.73 -22.59
C ALA A 155 -9.61 6.47 -22.70
N GLU A 156 -8.48 5.74 -22.73
CA GLU A 156 -7.16 6.31 -23.00
C GLU A 156 -7.11 6.96 -24.40
N LYS A 157 -7.60 6.26 -25.43
CA LYS A 157 -7.62 6.74 -26.82
C LYS A 157 -8.54 7.94 -27.01
N GLN A 158 -9.75 7.91 -26.45
CA GLN A 158 -10.68 9.04 -26.49
C GLN A 158 -10.09 10.29 -25.86
N TYR A 159 -9.40 10.16 -24.72
CA TYR A 159 -8.73 11.28 -24.07
C TYR A 159 -7.60 11.86 -24.93
N LEU A 160 -6.75 10.99 -25.51
CA LEU A 160 -5.67 11.42 -26.41
C LEU A 160 -6.20 12.06 -27.70
N ALA A 161 -7.24 11.49 -28.31
CA ALA A 161 -7.88 12.04 -29.50
C ALA A 161 -8.49 13.42 -29.22
N ASN A 162 -9.09 13.62 -28.06
CA ASN A 162 -9.59 14.92 -27.64
C ASN A 162 -8.46 15.97 -27.55
N LEU A 163 -7.34 15.64 -26.89
CA LEU A 163 -6.17 16.53 -26.85
C LEU A 163 -5.62 16.83 -28.25
N TYR A 164 -5.61 15.82 -29.13
CA TYR A 164 -5.15 15.97 -30.52
C TYR A 164 -6.04 16.89 -31.34
N GLN A 165 -7.38 16.75 -31.24
CA GLN A 165 -8.33 17.60 -31.96
C GLN A 165 -8.19 19.09 -31.59
N HIS A 166 -7.82 19.38 -30.35
CA HIS A 166 -7.63 20.76 -29.89
C HIS A 166 -6.30 21.39 -30.34
N ALA A 167 -5.27 20.59 -30.63
CA ALA A 167 -3.91 21.09 -30.83
C ALA A 167 -3.05 20.20 -31.75
N SER A 168 -3.59 19.71 -32.87
CA SER A 168 -2.95 18.69 -33.72
C SER A 168 -1.53 19.07 -34.16
N GLU A 169 -1.34 20.25 -34.74
CA GLU A 169 -0.02 20.72 -35.20
C GLU A 169 1.00 20.82 -34.05
N ALA A 170 0.58 21.32 -32.90
CA ALA A 170 1.43 21.44 -31.72
C ALA A 170 1.79 20.07 -31.14
N VAL A 171 0.84 19.13 -31.12
CA VAL A 171 1.05 17.74 -30.68
C VAL A 171 2.04 17.03 -31.60
N GLU A 172 1.83 17.08 -32.92
CA GLU A 172 2.73 16.46 -33.90
C GLU A 172 4.15 17.01 -33.79
N LYS A 173 4.28 18.34 -33.74
CA LYS A 173 5.58 18.99 -33.55
C LYS A 173 6.25 18.52 -32.26
N ARG A 174 5.51 18.46 -31.15
CA ARG A 174 6.06 18.05 -29.84
C ARG A 174 6.48 16.58 -29.81
N LEU A 175 5.70 15.70 -30.42
CA LEU A 175 6.06 14.29 -30.58
C LEU A 175 7.31 14.14 -31.44
N HIS A 176 7.39 14.87 -32.55
CA HIS A 176 8.55 14.82 -33.44
C HIS A 176 9.83 15.31 -32.75
N GLU A 177 9.76 16.41 -31.99
CA GLU A 177 10.89 16.94 -31.22
C GLU A 177 11.44 15.94 -30.18
N VAL A 178 10.55 15.20 -29.50
CA VAL A 178 10.94 14.36 -28.35
C VAL A 178 11.20 12.90 -28.76
N LEU A 179 10.39 12.38 -29.67
CA LEU A 179 10.34 10.97 -30.08
C LEU A 179 10.76 10.78 -31.55
N GLY A 180 11.06 11.83 -32.29
CA GLY A 180 11.41 11.74 -33.72
C GLY A 180 10.22 11.38 -34.62
N PRO A 181 10.40 11.50 -35.95
CA PRO A 181 9.32 11.36 -36.93
C PRO A 181 8.65 9.99 -36.91
N SER A 182 9.44 8.92 -36.87
CA SER A 182 8.92 7.54 -36.97
C SER A 182 7.94 7.20 -35.85
N LEU A 183 8.34 7.43 -34.59
CA LEU A 183 7.47 7.19 -33.43
C LEU A 183 6.29 8.15 -33.38
N ALA A 184 6.49 9.42 -33.76
CA ALA A 184 5.41 10.40 -33.78
C ALA A 184 4.27 9.92 -34.69
N SER A 185 4.59 9.49 -35.91
CA SER A 185 3.59 8.97 -36.86
C SER A 185 2.93 7.68 -36.37
N LEU A 186 3.67 6.76 -35.76
CA LEU A 186 3.10 5.52 -35.22
C LEU A 186 2.12 5.79 -34.06
N ILE A 187 2.50 6.69 -33.13
CA ILE A 187 1.65 7.04 -31.99
C ILE A 187 0.39 7.79 -32.47
N ALA A 188 0.54 8.76 -33.36
CA ALA A 188 -0.59 9.49 -33.92
C ALA A 188 -1.54 8.53 -34.66
N GLY A 189 -0.99 7.63 -35.49
CA GLY A 189 -1.77 6.64 -36.24
C GLY A 189 -2.57 5.70 -35.33
N GLU A 190 -1.92 5.12 -34.30
CA GLU A 190 -2.58 4.19 -33.37
C GLU A 190 -3.64 4.86 -32.50
N VAL A 191 -3.42 6.11 -32.09
CA VAL A 191 -4.40 6.89 -31.32
C VAL A 191 -5.61 7.28 -32.17
N MET A 192 -5.39 7.66 -33.43
CA MET A 192 -6.42 8.28 -34.28
C MET A 192 -7.22 7.29 -35.13
N HIS A 193 -6.61 6.20 -35.59
CA HIS A 193 -7.23 5.33 -36.60
C HIS A 193 -7.67 3.96 -36.09
N ASN A 194 -7.19 3.52 -34.92
CA ASN A 194 -7.43 2.15 -34.46
C ASN A 194 -8.37 2.14 -33.25
N LYS A 195 -9.57 1.56 -33.40
CA LYS A 195 -10.52 1.41 -32.28
C LYS A 195 -10.09 0.31 -31.31
N ASP A 196 -9.42 -0.72 -31.82
CA ASP A 196 -8.97 -1.87 -31.05
C ASP A 196 -7.53 -1.71 -30.57
N ASN A 197 -7.17 -2.44 -29.53
CA ASN A 197 -5.88 -2.34 -28.86
C ASN A 197 -4.86 -3.20 -29.63
N ASN A 198 -4.00 -2.58 -30.44
CA ASN A 198 -2.96 -3.32 -31.17
C ASN A 198 -1.79 -3.67 -30.23
N VAL A 199 -1.86 -4.86 -29.61
CA VAL A 199 -0.89 -5.32 -28.61
C VAL A 199 0.52 -5.43 -29.20
N GLU A 200 0.65 -5.91 -30.43
CA GLU A 200 1.95 -6.08 -31.08
C GLU A 200 2.62 -4.72 -31.35
N LEU A 201 1.87 -3.77 -31.91
CA LEU A 201 2.36 -2.40 -32.11
C LEU A 201 2.72 -1.72 -30.79
N LEU A 202 1.93 -1.95 -29.73
CA LEU A 202 2.23 -1.41 -28.40
C LEU A 202 3.55 -1.94 -27.84
N GLU A 203 3.86 -3.23 -28.01
CA GLU A 203 5.13 -3.80 -27.60
C GLU A 203 6.30 -3.26 -28.45
N THR A 204 6.11 -3.04 -29.76
CA THR A 204 7.10 -2.36 -30.61
C THR A 204 7.37 -0.92 -30.15
N LEU A 205 6.32 -0.13 -29.93
CA LEU A 205 6.43 1.25 -29.42
C LEU A 205 7.15 1.28 -28.07
N ARG A 206 6.84 0.32 -27.20
CA ARG A 206 7.45 0.19 -25.88
C ARG A 206 8.93 -0.15 -25.97
N ALA A 207 9.32 -1.07 -26.85
CA ALA A 207 10.72 -1.41 -27.10
C ALA A 207 11.52 -0.20 -27.60
N GLU A 208 10.98 0.53 -28.58
CA GLU A 208 11.62 1.71 -29.15
C GLU A 208 11.76 2.86 -28.13
N LEU A 209 10.78 3.06 -27.26
CA LEU A 209 10.87 4.00 -26.13
C LEU A 209 11.98 3.61 -25.13
N TYR A 210 12.29 2.32 -24.96
CA TYR A 210 13.34 1.85 -24.05
C TYR A 210 14.74 1.91 -24.65
N ILE A 211 14.86 1.72 -25.97
CA ILE A 211 16.14 1.83 -26.69
C ILE A 211 16.64 3.28 -26.65
N ARG A 212 15.72 4.25 -26.71
CA ARG A 212 16.00 5.67 -26.52
C ARG A 212 16.38 5.94 -25.07
N ASN A 213 17.64 5.74 -24.76
CA ASN A 213 18.25 5.96 -23.46
C ASN A 213 19.11 7.23 -23.50
N ALA A 214 18.51 8.39 -23.26
CA ALA A 214 19.29 9.51 -22.76
C ALA A 214 19.84 9.11 -21.37
N LYS A 215 21.14 8.87 -21.20
CA LYS A 215 21.68 8.49 -19.87
C LYS A 215 21.51 9.65 -18.88
N ARG A 216 20.44 9.62 -18.07
CA ARG A 216 20.14 10.66 -17.08
C ARG A 216 20.67 10.23 -15.70
N LEU A 217 21.82 10.77 -15.31
CA LEU A 217 22.45 10.51 -14.00
C LEU A 217 21.49 10.75 -12.83
N SER A 218 20.66 11.79 -12.88
CA SER A 218 19.67 12.07 -11.82
C SER A 218 18.64 10.95 -11.64
N LYS A 219 18.23 10.26 -12.71
CA LYS A 219 17.32 9.10 -12.63
C LYS A 219 18.02 7.87 -12.04
N TYR A 220 19.31 7.68 -12.33
CA TYR A 220 20.12 6.63 -11.70
C TYR A 220 20.22 6.83 -10.19
N TRP A 221 20.65 8.02 -9.74
CA TRP A 221 20.73 8.36 -8.32
C TRP A 221 19.37 8.29 -7.61
N TRP A 222 18.30 8.71 -8.28
CA TRP A 222 16.93 8.54 -7.80
C TRP A 222 16.60 7.06 -7.55
N ASN A 223 16.86 6.19 -8.52
CA ASN A 223 16.57 4.76 -8.39
C ASN A 223 17.40 4.07 -7.30
N LEU A 224 18.67 4.46 -7.14
CA LEU A 224 19.54 3.95 -6.08
C LEU A 224 19.03 4.39 -4.71
N SER A 225 18.83 5.70 -4.52
CA SER A 225 18.29 6.29 -3.28
C SER A 225 16.94 5.68 -2.92
N ARG A 226 16.05 5.51 -3.90
CA ARG A 226 14.75 4.86 -3.73
C ARG A 226 14.87 3.42 -3.27
N SER A 227 15.78 2.64 -3.86
CA SER A 227 15.97 1.23 -3.51
C SER A 227 16.51 1.08 -2.09
N LEU A 228 17.48 1.91 -1.71
CA LEU A 228 18.03 1.97 -0.35
C LEU A 228 16.97 2.37 0.68
N LYS A 229 16.23 3.46 0.42
CA LYS A 229 15.14 3.92 1.30
C LYS A 229 14.06 2.86 1.47
N ARG A 230 13.69 2.13 0.41
CA ARG A 230 12.69 1.06 0.50
C ARG A 230 13.17 -0.12 1.35
N ALA A 231 14.46 -0.46 1.27
CA ALA A 231 15.04 -1.52 2.10
C ALA A 231 15.11 -1.12 3.58
N LEU A 232 15.48 0.13 3.87
CA LEU A 232 15.59 0.66 5.23
C LEU A 232 14.22 0.96 5.86
N PHE A 233 13.27 1.45 5.06
CA PHE A 233 11.93 1.83 5.49
C PHE A 233 10.87 1.13 4.62
N PRO A 234 10.63 -0.17 4.85
CA PRO A 234 9.59 -0.92 4.14
C PRO A 234 8.23 -0.21 4.23
N SER A 235 7.47 -0.28 3.15
CA SER A 235 6.16 0.39 3.04
C SER A 235 4.98 -0.56 3.24
N GLY A 236 5.22 -1.87 3.19
CA GLY A 236 4.23 -2.89 3.55
C GLY A 236 3.94 -2.86 5.04
N LEU A 237 2.97 -3.66 5.47
CA LEU A 237 2.52 -3.72 6.85
C LEU A 237 2.45 -5.19 7.27
N PHE A 238 3.01 -5.48 8.43
CA PHE A 238 3.02 -6.81 9.03
C PHE A 238 2.12 -6.83 10.28
N VAL A 239 1.00 -7.54 10.21
CA VAL A 239 0.03 -7.65 11.30
C VAL A 239 -0.08 -9.11 11.78
N ALA A 240 -0.21 -9.33 13.07
CA ALA A 240 -0.57 -10.63 13.63
C ALA A 240 -1.93 -10.54 14.33
N LEU A 241 -2.86 -11.41 13.93
CA LEU A 241 -4.12 -11.62 14.63
C LEU A 241 -3.95 -12.74 15.66
N LEU A 242 -4.29 -12.42 16.90
CA LEU A 242 -4.23 -13.30 18.05
C LEU A 242 -5.64 -13.52 18.62
N GLY A 243 -5.78 -14.62 19.37
CA GLY A 243 -6.97 -14.89 20.16
C GLY A 243 -7.22 -16.38 20.34
N PRO A 244 -8.07 -16.76 21.31
CA PRO A 244 -8.50 -18.14 21.51
C PRO A 244 -9.14 -18.73 20.24
N ASP A 245 -9.26 -20.06 20.18
CA ASP A 245 -10.07 -20.69 19.13
C ASP A 245 -11.55 -20.27 19.28
N GLY A 246 -12.28 -20.18 18.16
CA GLY A 246 -13.66 -19.67 18.13
C GLY A 246 -13.83 -18.15 18.06
N CYS A 247 -12.76 -17.34 18.17
CA CYS A 247 -12.88 -15.87 18.10
C CYS A 247 -13.04 -15.28 16.68
N GLY A 248 -13.06 -16.12 15.64
CA GLY A 248 -13.34 -15.68 14.27
C GLY A 248 -12.15 -15.13 13.47
N LYS A 249 -10.89 -15.39 13.87
CA LYS A 249 -9.67 -14.91 13.18
C LYS A 249 -9.71 -15.13 11.67
N SER A 250 -9.97 -16.36 11.22
CA SER A 250 -9.96 -16.68 9.78
C SER A 250 -11.07 -15.93 9.03
N SER A 251 -12.24 -15.74 9.65
CA SER A 251 -13.35 -14.95 9.08
C SER A 251 -12.99 -13.46 8.98
N VAL A 252 -12.35 -12.90 10.01
CA VAL A 252 -11.87 -11.51 10.01
C VAL A 252 -10.80 -11.34 8.95
N ILE A 253 -9.80 -12.24 8.85
CA ILE A 253 -8.77 -12.19 7.81
C ILE A 253 -9.41 -12.21 6.42
N GLY A 254 -10.35 -13.13 6.18
CA GLY A 254 -11.04 -13.26 4.90
C GLY A 254 -11.75 -11.99 4.43
N ARG A 255 -12.41 -11.25 5.34
CA ARG A 255 -13.08 -9.97 5.02
C ARG A 255 -12.14 -8.76 5.04
N LEU A 256 -11.14 -8.77 5.90
CA LEU A 256 -10.17 -7.68 6.04
C LEU A 256 -9.31 -7.55 4.78
N LEU A 257 -8.89 -8.67 4.19
CA LEU A 257 -8.05 -8.68 3.00
C LEU A 257 -8.65 -7.83 1.86
N PRO A 258 -9.89 -8.06 1.38
CA PRO A 258 -10.54 -7.15 0.43
C PRO A 258 -10.66 -5.71 0.93
N ALA A 259 -11.02 -5.49 2.20
CA ALA A 259 -11.25 -4.15 2.75
C ALA A 259 -9.99 -3.27 2.75
N VAL A 260 -8.82 -3.86 3.01
CA VAL A 260 -7.55 -3.13 3.00
C VAL A 260 -6.90 -3.05 1.61
N ARG A 261 -7.53 -3.64 0.59
CA ARG A 261 -7.05 -3.57 -0.80
C ARG A 261 -7.18 -2.13 -1.29
N GLY A 262 -6.04 -1.51 -1.64
CA GLY A 262 -5.98 -0.11 -2.06
C GLY A 262 -5.42 0.84 -0.98
N ILE A 263 -5.47 0.45 0.30
CA ILE A 263 -4.80 1.20 1.39
C ILE A 263 -3.27 1.14 1.22
N LEU A 264 -2.77 -0.02 0.83
CA LEU A 264 -1.37 -0.21 0.47
C LEU A 264 -1.23 -0.24 -1.06
N ALA A 265 -0.14 0.35 -1.58
CA ALA A 265 0.02 0.44 -3.03
C ALA A 265 0.36 -0.88 -3.74
N SER A 266 0.55 -1.96 -2.99
CA SER A 266 0.53 -3.28 -3.58
C SER A 266 -0.83 -3.90 -3.28
N SER A 267 -1.51 -4.37 -4.32
CA SER A 267 -2.68 -5.25 -4.17
C SER A 267 -2.30 -6.64 -3.65
N ALA A 268 -0.99 -6.95 -3.55
CA ALA A 268 -0.54 -8.22 -3.03
C ALA A 268 -0.76 -8.30 -1.52
N GLN A 269 -1.35 -9.41 -1.10
CA GLN A 269 -1.63 -9.71 0.29
C GLN A 269 -1.27 -11.16 0.55
N GLU A 270 -0.67 -11.42 1.71
CA GLU A 270 -0.25 -12.77 2.06
C GLU A 270 -0.59 -13.10 3.50
N THR A 271 -1.27 -14.24 3.66
CA THR A 271 -1.59 -14.82 4.95
C THR A 271 -0.59 -15.91 5.29
N PHE A 272 -0.12 -15.91 6.53
CA PHE A 272 0.71 -16.97 7.11
C PHE A 272 0.02 -17.53 8.33
N HIS A 273 0.17 -18.83 8.56
CA HIS A 273 -0.31 -19.48 9.77
C HIS A 273 0.86 -19.77 10.67
N LEU A 274 0.87 -19.17 11.86
CA LEU A 274 1.90 -19.30 12.89
C LEU A 274 3.29 -18.78 12.50
N ARG A 275 3.91 -19.34 11.45
CA ARG A 275 5.33 -19.18 11.11
C ARG A 275 5.57 -18.86 9.62
N PRO A 276 6.70 -18.20 9.28
CA PRO A 276 7.07 -17.91 7.90
C PRO A 276 7.31 -19.16 7.04
N ALA A 277 7.77 -20.27 7.66
CA ALA A 277 8.12 -21.54 7.03
C ALA A 277 9.12 -21.41 5.87
N LEU A 278 10.42 -21.46 6.18
CA LEU A 278 11.49 -21.53 5.19
C LEU A 278 11.45 -22.88 4.43
N GLY A 279 10.63 -22.98 3.37
CA GLY A 279 10.52 -24.18 2.55
C GLY A 279 9.17 -24.31 1.82
N ARG A 280 8.90 -25.49 1.23
CA ARG A 280 7.60 -25.81 0.60
C ARG A 280 6.48 -25.59 1.62
N ARG A 281 5.61 -24.62 1.34
CA ARG A 281 4.29 -24.53 1.95
C ARG A 281 3.61 -25.89 1.71
N LYS A 282 3.17 -26.56 2.77
CA LYS A 282 2.14 -27.58 2.58
C LYS A 282 0.88 -26.79 2.24
N ASP A 283 0.65 -26.52 0.96
CA ASP A 283 -0.61 -26.03 0.41
C ASP A 283 -1.65 -27.16 0.43
N GLY A 284 -1.82 -27.76 1.60
CA GLY A 284 -2.78 -28.79 1.87
C GLY A 284 -3.22 -28.56 3.30
N GLU A 285 -4.53 -28.43 3.48
CA GLU A 285 -5.22 -28.44 4.76
C GLU A 285 -4.38 -29.18 5.80
N ALA A 286 -3.73 -28.44 6.68
CA ALA A 286 -3.12 -29.05 7.85
C ALA A 286 -4.30 -29.69 8.56
N LYS A 287 -4.43 -31.02 8.44
CA LYS A 287 -5.54 -31.80 9.00
C LYS A 287 -5.89 -31.18 10.35
N PRO A 288 -7.14 -30.72 10.57
CA PRO A 288 -7.49 -30.05 11.80
C PRO A 288 -6.99 -30.92 12.93
N VAL A 289 -6.12 -30.38 13.78
CA VAL A 289 -5.61 -31.15 14.91
C VAL A 289 -6.82 -31.38 15.79
N ILE A 290 -7.39 -32.59 15.70
CA ILE A 290 -8.67 -32.97 16.31
C ILE A 290 -8.59 -32.82 17.84
N ASP A 291 -7.40 -33.01 18.41
CA ASP A 291 -7.10 -32.73 19.80
C ASP A 291 -5.72 -32.05 19.95
N PRO A 292 -5.67 -30.71 20.09
CA PRO A 292 -4.41 -29.99 20.24
C PRO A 292 -3.72 -30.23 21.60
N HIS A 293 -4.43 -30.72 22.62
CA HIS A 293 -3.91 -30.93 23.99
C HIS A 293 -3.74 -32.41 24.35
N GLY A 294 -4.23 -33.34 23.53
CA GLY A 294 -4.19 -34.78 23.77
C GLY A 294 -2.82 -35.46 23.69
N ARG A 295 -1.74 -34.70 23.48
CA ARG A 295 -0.38 -35.25 23.44
C ARG A 295 0.46 -34.68 24.58
N PRO A 296 1.26 -35.51 25.26
CA PRO A 296 2.10 -35.04 26.36
C PRO A 296 3.11 -33.99 25.87
N PRO A 297 3.48 -33.05 26.78
CA PRO A 297 4.54 -32.10 26.51
C PRO A 297 5.84 -32.86 26.25
N ARG A 298 6.69 -32.25 25.42
CA ARG A 298 8.00 -32.80 25.12
C ARG A 298 8.96 -32.63 26.28
N ASN A 299 9.89 -33.58 26.43
CA ASN A 299 10.99 -33.50 27.38
C ASN A 299 11.80 -32.20 27.18
N ILE A 300 12.41 -31.69 28.25
CA ILE A 300 13.05 -30.37 28.30
C ILE A 300 14.03 -30.16 27.14
N PHE A 301 14.93 -31.09 26.87
CA PHE A 301 15.90 -30.99 25.76
C PHE A 301 15.23 -30.84 24.39
N SER A 302 14.22 -31.66 24.11
CA SER A 302 13.47 -31.58 22.85
C SER A 302 12.59 -30.33 22.73
N SER A 303 12.19 -29.74 23.87
CA SER A 303 11.51 -28.45 23.94
C SER A 303 12.48 -27.27 23.67
N ILE A 304 13.71 -27.33 24.21
CA ILE A 304 14.77 -26.35 23.94
C ILE A 304 15.16 -26.38 22.46
N ALA A 305 15.42 -27.57 21.90
CA ALA A 305 15.74 -27.73 20.48
C ALA A 305 14.63 -27.19 19.57
N LYS A 306 13.36 -27.42 19.94
CA LYS A 306 12.21 -26.87 19.20
C LYS A 306 12.18 -25.34 19.21
N ILE A 307 12.47 -24.71 20.35
CA ILE A 307 12.53 -23.25 20.44
C ILE A 307 13.71 -22.71 19.63
N GLY A 308 14.87 -23.36 19.66
CA GLY A 308 15.99 -23.00 18.79
C GLY A 308 15.60 -23.05 17.31
N TYR A 309 14.94 -24.12 16.89
CA TYR A 309 14.41 -24.24 15.53
C TYR A 309 13.40 -23.14 15.19
N PHE A 310 12.44 -22.84 16.08
CA PHE A 310 11.51 -21.73 15.90
C PHE A 310 12.25 -20.39 15.79
N PHE A 311 13.22 -20.13 16.65
CA PHE A 311 14.03 -18.91 16.58
C PHE A 311 14.64 -18.73 15.19
N PHE A 312 15.34 -19.74 14.67
CA PHE A 312 15.93 -19.66 13.34
C PHE A 312 14.87 -19.52 12.24
N ASP A 313 13.75 -20.25 12.30
CA ASP A 313 12.68 -20.16 11.30
C ASP A 313 12.04 -18.77 11.26
N TYR A 314 11.76 -18.16 12.42
CA TYR A 314 11.21 -16.81 12.49
C TYR A 314 12.22 -15.75 12.07
N VAL A 315 13.48 -15.84 12.51
CA VAL A 315 14.51 -14.85 12.18
C VAL A 315 14.87 -14.90 10.70
N LEU A 316 15.28 -16.07 10.19
CA LEU A 316 15.66 -16.21 8.79
C LEU A 316 14.43 -16.03 7.89
N GLY A 317 13.27 -16.58 8.28
CA GLY A 317 12.01 -16.40 7.56
C GLY A 317 11.59 -14.94 7.47
N TYR A 318 11.80 -14.15 8.52
CA TYR A 318 11.57 -12.72 8.45
C TYR A 318 12.49 -12.05 7.42
N PHE A 319 13.79 -12.29 7.46
CA PHE A 319 14.73 -11.61 6.56
C PHE A 319 14.61 -12.02 5.09
N PHE A 320 14.33 -13.30 4.82
CA PHE A 320 14.28 -13.84 3.45
C PHE A 320 12.88 -13.91 2.85
N VAL A 321 11.82 -14.00 3.67
CA VAL A 321 10.43 -14.13 3.19
C VAL A 321 9.62 -12.89 3.48
N ILE A 322 9.55 -12.46 4.75
CA ILE A 322 8.63 -11.38 5.16
C ILE A 322 9.14 -10.00 4.73
N ARG A 323 10.38 -9.66 5.06
CA ARG A 323 10.96 -8.35 4.78
C ARG A 323 10.96 -7.99 3.29
N PRO A 324 11.32 -8.88 2.34
CA PRO A 324 11.19 -8.58 0.91
C PRO A 324 9.74 -8.29 0.47
N LYS A 325 8.74 -8.92 1.09
CA LYS A 325 7.32 -8.63 0.84
C LYS A 325 6.94 -7.25 1.37
N LEU A 326 7.38 -6.90 2.57
CA LEU A 326 7.18 -5.55 3.13
C LEU A 326 7.86 -4.47 2.28
N VAL A 327 9.06 -4.73 1.74
CA VAL A 327 9.77 -3.81 0.82
C VAL A 327 8.96 -3.59 -0.46
N ARG A 328 8.24 -4.62 -0.93
CA ARG A 328 7.31 -4.57 -2.08
C ARG A 328 5.93 -4.00 -1.74
N SER A 329 5.73 -3.46 -0.54
CA SER A 329 4.47 -2.89 -0.06
C SER A 329 3.34 -3.90 0.16
N THR A 330 3.65 -5.18 0.32
CA THR A 330 2.65 -6.23 0.58
C THR A 330 2.05 -6.08 1.98
N PHE A 331 0.75 -6.35 2.10
CA PHE A 331 0.10 -6.58 3.39
C PHE A 331 0.36 -8.02 3.84
N VAL A 332 1.03 -8.19 4.97
CA VAL A 332 1.35 -9.51 5.51
C VAL A 332 0.54 -9.71 6.79
N VAL A 333 -0.29 -10.74 6.82
CA VAL A 333 -1.12 -11.07 7.97
C VAL A 333 -0.75 -12.45 8.50
N PHE A 334 -0.60 -12.56 9.80
CA PHE A 334 -0.38 -13.83 10.48
C PHE A 334 -1.63 -14.21 11.29
N ASP A 335 -2.18 -15.39 11.02
CA ASP A 335 -3.13 -16.07 11.91
C ASP A 335 -2.32 -16.83 12.96
N ARG A 336 -2.22 -16.25 14.16
CA ARG A 336 -1.28 -16.59 15.23
C ARG A 336 0.17 -16.26 14.89
N TYR A 337 0.95 -15.98 15.92
CA TYR A 337 2.39 -15.71 15.82
C TYR A 337 3.14 -16.42 16.94
N TYR A 338 4.47 -16.29 17.03
CA TYR A 338 5.27 -16.91 18.10
C TYR A 338 4.68 -16.71 19.51
N HIS A 339 4.10 -15.53 19.74
CA HIS A 339 3.53 -15.11 21.02
C HIS A 339 2.35 -15.99 21.49
N ASP A 340 1.70 -16.72 20.58
CA ASP A 340 0.68 -17.73 20.87
C ASP A 340 1.25 -18.87 21.75
N LEU A 341 2.52 -19.24 21.55
CA LEU A 341 3.22 -20.23 22.36
C LEU A 341 3.40 -19.80 23.82
N LEU A 342 3.43 -18.49 24.09
CA LEU A 342 3.50 -17.97 25.44
C LEU A 342 2.17 -18.11 26.20
N VAL A 343 1.06 -18.21 25.46
CA VAL A 343 -0.29 -18.32 26.02
C VAL A 343 -0.74 -19.78 26.14
N ASP A 344 -0.50 -20.58 25.10
CA ASP A 344 -0.84 -22.01 25.06
C ASP A 344 0.40 -22.87 24.72
N PRO A 345 1.34 -23.04 25.67
CA PRO A 345 2.52 -23.89 25.46
C PRO A 345 2.14 -25.37 25.25
N LYS A 346 0.98 -25.82 25.77
CA LYS A 346 0.50 -27.20 25.65
C LYS A 346 0.17 -27.55 24.20
N ARG A 347 -0.51 -26.67 23.45
CA ARG A 347 -0.76 -26.82 22.01
C ARG A 347 0.53 -27.00 21.20
N TYR A 348 1.61 -26.34 21.62
CA TYR A 348 2.92 -26.49 20.99
C TYR A 348 3.78 -27.60 21.62
N ARG A 349 3.23 -28.38 22.56
CA ARG A 349 3.93 -29.43 23.31
C ARG A 349 5.24 -28.93 23.94
N TYR A 350 5.29 -27.66 24.34
CA TYR A 350 6.47 -27.07 24.92
C TYR A 350 6.48 -27.33 26.43
N GLY A 351 7.41 -28.19 26.87
CA GLY A 351 7.65 -28.52 28.29
C GLY A 351 8.93 -27.88 28.84
N GLY A 352 9.51 -26.91 28.13
CA GLY A 352 10.71 -26.20 28.58
C GLY A 352 10.40 -25.04 29.51
N PRO A 353 11.43 -24.39 30.08
CA PRO A 353 11.23 -23.28 30.99
C PRO A 353 10.67 -22.04 30.28
N MET A 354 9.55 -21.49 30.77
CA MET A 354 8.87 -20.35 30.13
C MET A 354 9.73 -19.07 30.06
N TRP A 355 10.72 -18.90 30.94
CA TRP A 355 11.65 -17.76 30.85
C TRP A 355 12.44 -17.78 29.53
N LEU A 356 12.81 -18.97 29.04
CA LEU A 356 13.54 -19.13 27.78
C LEU A 356 12.65 -18.80 26.59
N ALA A 357 11.40 -19.28 26.60
CA ALA A 357 10.42 -18.95 25.56
C ALA A 357 10.15 -17.43 25.49
N ARG A 358 10.00 -16.77 26.65
CA ARG A 358 9.84 -15.30 26.69
C ARG A 358 11.07 -14.60 26.16
N TRP A 359 12.28 -15.07 26.49
CA TRP A 359 13.53 -14.46 26.02
C TRP A 359 13.68 -14.58 24.51
N VAL A 360 13.42 -15.76 23.93
CA VAL A 360 13.41 -15.95 22.48
C VAL A 360 12.33 -15.10 21.80
N GLY A 361 11.15 -14.96 22.40
CA GLY A 361 10.11 -14.06 21.91
C GLY A 361 10.51 -12.59 21.85
N LYS A 362 11.47 -12.15 22.67
CA LYS A 362 12.03 -10.79 22.59
C LYS A 362 12.97 -10.60 21.40
N LEU A 363 13.65 -11.66 20.96
CA LEU A 363 14.61 -11.64 19.85
C LEU A 363 13.96 -11.87 18.48
N ILE A 364 12.79 -12.52 18.45
CA ILE A 364 12.04 -12.74 17.23
C ILE A 364 11.55 -11.39 16.65
N PRO A 365 11.70 -11.14 15.33
CA PRO A 365 11.18 -9.95 14.68
C PRO A 365 9.69 -9.76 14.96
N LYS A 366 9.29 -8.57 15.40
CA LYS A 366 7.90 -8.32 15.81
C LYS A 366 7.07 -7.82 14.62
N PRO A 367 5.80 -8.24 14.50
CA PRO A 367 4.79 -7.55 13.70
C PRO A 367 4.76 -6.05 14.01
N ASP A 368 4.37 -5.25 13.02
CA ASP A 368 4.08 -3.83 13.19
C ASP A 368 2.89 -3.64 14.16
N LEU A 369 1.92 -4.56 14.14
CA LEU A 369 0.71 -4.53 14.97
C LEU A 369 0.29 -5.94 15.42
N PHE A 370 -0.05 -6.07 16.70
CA PHE A 370 -0.74 -7.25 17.25
C PHE A 370 -2.20 -6.89 17.51
N VAL A 371 -3.12 -7.64 16.92
CA VAL A 371 -4.57 -7.47 17.10
C VAL A 371 -5.12 -8.69 17.81
N LEU A 372 -5.59 -8.52 19.04
CA LEU A 372 -6.29 -9.55 19.79
C LEU A 372 -7.79 -9.45 19.53
N LEU A 373 -8.38 -10.51 19.02
CA LEU A 373 -9.83 -10.70 18.98
C LEU A 373 -10.27 -11.32 20.32
N ASP A 374 -10.82 -10.50 21.20
CA ASP A 374 -11.30 -10.91 22.52
C ASP A 374 -12.82 -11.12 22.49
N ALA A 375 -13.31 -12.21 23.08
CA ALA A 375 -14.73 -12.40 23.32
C ALA A 375 -14.93 -13.15 24.65
N PRO A 376 -16.09 -13.03 25.30
CA PRO A 376 -16.39 -13.81 26.51
C PRO A 376 -16.23 -15.32 26.26
N PRO A 377 -15.69 -16.10 27.21
CA PRO A 377 -15.50 -17.55 27.06
C PRO A 377 -16.78 -18.31 26.65
N GLU A 378 -17.94 -17.85 27.11
CA GLU A 378 -19.26 -18.38 26.76
C GLU A 378 -19.54 -18.26 25.27
N VAL A 379 -19.20 -17.11 24.67
CA VAL A 379 -19.35 -16.83 23.23
C VAL A 379 -18.34 -17.64 22.41
N LEU A 380 -17.12 -17.82 22.92
CA LEU A 380 -16.09 -18.62 22.25
C LEU A 380 -16.49 -20.10 22.19
N GLN A 381 -16.97 -20.63 23.33
CA GLN A 381 -17.40 -22.02 23.48
C GLN A 381 -18.63 -22.34 22.64
N SER A 382 -19.58 -21.41 22.50
CA SER A 382 -20.76 -21.61 21.64
C SER A 382 -20.41 -21.65 20.15
N ARG A 383 -19.36 -20.93 19.74
CA ARG A 383 -18.86 -20.93 18.35
C ARG A 383 -18.01 -22.15 18.01
N LYS A 384 -17.08 -22.51 18.90
CA LYS A 384 -16.17 -23.65 18.71
C LYS A 384 -15.63 -24.17 20.04
N LYS A 385 -16.01 -25.39 20.40
CA LYS A 385 -15.52 -26.07 21.62
C LYS A 385 -14.29 -26.93 21.31
N GLU A 386 -13.10 -26.37 21.46
CA GLU A 386 -11.83 -27.11 21.31
C GLU A 386 -11.19 -27.52 22.64
N VAL A 387 -11.36 -26.72 23.69
CA VAL A 387 -10.77 -26.94 25.03
C VAL A 387 -11.83 -26.74 26.12
N PRO A 388 -11.62 -27.22 27.36
CA PRO A 388 -12.54 -26.96 28.47
C PRO A 388 -12.74 -25.47 28.76
N PHE A 389 -13.89 -25.10 29.33
CA PHE A 389 -14.26 -23.71 29.63
C PHE A 389 -13.22 -22.98 30.48
N GLU A 390 -12.67 -23.65 31.50
CA GLU A 390 -11.62 -23.11 32.36
C GLU A 390 -10.34 -22.78 31.58
N GLU A 391 -9.95 -23.64 30.64
CA GLU A 391 -8.78 -23.41 29.78
C GLU A 391 -9.05 -22.27 28.79
N THR A 392 -10.26 -22.16 28.23
CA THR A 392 -10.66 -20.99 27.42
C THR A 392 -10.53 -19.70 28.23
N SER A 393 -11.02 -19.70 29.47
CA SER A 393 -10.97 -18.55 30.39
C SER A 393 -9.53 -18.17 30.74
N ARG A 394 -8.67 -19.16 31.04
CA ARG A 394 -7.24 -18.97 31.29
C ARG A 394 -6.53 -18.40 30.06
N GLN A 395 -6.79 -18.95 28.86
CA GLN A 395 -6.19 -18.47 27.61
C GLN A 395 -6.60 -17.03 27.32
N ARG A 396 -7.88 -16.69 27.46
CA ARG A 396 -8.39 -15.33 27.30
C ARG A 396 -7.64 -14.34 28.21
N ALA A 397 -7.56 -14.64 29.51
CA ALA A 397 -6.85 -13.80 30.47
C ALA A 397 -5.37 -13.62 30.11
N ALA A 398 -4.69 -14.70 29.70
CA ALA A 398 -3.30 -14.67 29.28
C ALA A 398 -3.07 -13.87 27.99
N TYR A 399 -3.96 -13.97 26.99
CA TYR A 399 -3.90 -13.13 25.78
C TYR A 399 -4.08 -11.65 26.13
N LEU A 400 -5.06 -11.31 26.97
CA LEU A 400 -5.30 -9.93 27.39
C LEU A 400 -4.08 -9.35 28.11
N GLN A 401 -3.50 -10.10 29.06
CA GLN A 401 -2.28 -9.68 29.75
C GLN A 401 -1.12 -9.46 28.79
N LEU A 402 -0.94 -10.39 27.84
CA LEU A 402 0.15 -10.34 26.86
C LEU A 402 0.04 -9.11 25.95
N VAL A 403 -1.14 -8.87 25.37
CA VAL A 403 -1.34 -7.81 24.37
C VAL A 403 -1.42 -6.43 25.00
N ARG A 404 -2.02 -6.29 26.19
CA ARG A 404 -2.02 -5.02 26.94
C ARG A 404 -0.61 -4.56 27.35
N GLY A 405 0.33 -5.50 27.51
CA GLY A 405 1.73 -5.20 27.80
C GLY A 405 2.56 -4.77 26.57
N MET A 406 1.99 -4.80 25.36
CA MET A 406 2.70 -4.46 24.12
C MET A 406 2.38 -3.04 23.67
N LYS A 407 3.42 -2.26 23.32
CA LYS A 407 3.25 -0.90 22.77
C LYS A 407 2.47 -0.87 21.45
N ASN A 408 2.48 -1.97 20.70
CA ASN A 408 1.78 -2.14 19.43
C ASN A 408 0.71 -3.25 19.51
N GLY A 409 0.18 -3.50 20.71
CA GLY A 409 -0.93 -4.42 20.94
C GLY A 409 -2.26 -3.67 21.01
N VAL A 410 -3.27 -4.21 20.34
CA VAL A 410 -4.65 -3.68 20.35
C VAL A 410 -5.62 -4.82 20.61
N VAL A 411 -6.61 -4.57 21.46
CA VAL A 411 -7.68 -5.52 21.78
C VAL A 411 -8.95 -5.05 21.10
N ILE A 412 -9.60 -5.94 20.38
CA ILE A 412 -10.86 -5.71 19.68
C ILE A 412 -11.88 -6.69 20.21
N ASP A 413 -13.04 -6.18 20.63
CA ASP A 413 -14.15 -7.00 21.07
C ASP A 413 -14.80 -7.69 19.86
N ALA A 414 -14.64 -9.02 19.82
CA ALA A 414 -15.12 -9.96 18.82
C ALA A 414 -16.45 -10.63 19.20
N SER A 415 -17.13 -10.15 20.25
CA SER A 415 -18.53 -10.52 20.54
C SER A 415 -19.52 -9.83 19.60
N ARG A 416 -19.13 -8.68 19.04
CA ARG A 416 -19.86 -7.90 18.03
C ARG A 416 -19.99 -8.61 16.69
N SER A 417 -20.78 -8.01 15.79
CA SER A 417 -20.95 -8.56 14.43
C SER A 417 -19.63 -8.54 13.66
N LEU A 418 -19.47 -9.48 12.73
CA LEU A 418 -18.23 -9.61 11.96
C LEU A 418 -17.89 -8.30 11.21
N ASP A 419 -18.88 -7.59 10.69
CA ASP A 419 -18.67 -6.33 9.98
C ASP A 419 -18.16 -5.22 10.90
N GLN A 420 -18.68 -5.12 12.13
CA GLN A 420 -18.19 -4.17 13.12
C GLN A 420 -16.74 -4.48 13.53
N VAL A 421 -16.42 -5.76 13.72
CA VAL A 421 -15.06 -6.20 14.07
C VAL A 421 -14.09 -5.88 12.94
N VAL A 422 -14.44 -6.19 11.69
CA VAL A 422 -13.59 -5.91 10.52
C VAL A 422 -13.34 -4.40 10.36
N ALA A 423 -14.39 -3.59 10.46
CA ALA A 423 -14.28 -2.13 10.37
C ALA A 423 -13.37 -1.56 11.47
N GLU A 424 -13.43 -2.10 12.69
CA GLU A 424 -12.53 -1.68 13.76
C GLU A 424 -11.07 -2.09 13.51
N VAL A 425 -10.83 -3.33 13.05
CA VAL A 425 -9.48 -3.78 12.68
C VAL A 425 -8.90 -2.89 11.58
N GLU A 426 -9.70 -2.57 10.56
CA GLU A 426 -9.31 -1.66 9.47
C GLU A 426 -8.95 -0.28 9.99
N LYS A 427 -9.78 0.31 10.87
CA LYS A 427 -9.52 1.61 11.50
C LYS A 427 -8.20 1.61 12.29
N VAL A 428 -7.92 0.55 13.04
CA VAL A 428 -6.66 0.40 13.80
C VAL A 428 -5.47 0.32 12.84
N ILE A 429 -5.59 -0.44 11.75
CA ILE A 429 -4.56 -0.53 10.71
C ILE A 429 -4.29 0.84 10.08
N LEU A 430 -5.33 1.58 9.70
CA LEU A 430 -5.23 2.91 9.13
C LEU A 430 -4.53 3.88 10.09
N ASN A 431 -4.95 3.92 11.36
CA ASN A 431 -4.32 4.76 12.36
C ASN A 431 -2.83 4.42 12.57
N SER A 432 -2.47 3.14 12.55
CA SER A 432 -1.07 2.71 12.61
C SER A 432 -0.27 3.19 11.39
N LEU A 433 -0.86 3.17 10.20
CA LEU A 433 -0.24 3.69 8.97
C LEU A 433 -0.09 5.21 8.99
N VAL A 434 -1.10 5.95 9.49
CA VAL A 434 -1.03 7.40 9.72
C VAL A 434 0.13 7.71 10.66
N GLU A 435 0.17 7.11 11.84
CA GLU A 435 1.18 7.40 12.86
C GLU A 435 2.60 7.05 12.39
N ARG A 436 2.75 5.93 11.68
CA ARG A 436 4.01 5.56 11.03
C ARG A 436 4.44 6.61 10.00
N THR A 437 3.50 7.14 9.23
CA THR A 437 3.77 8.15 8.19
C THR A 437 4.10 9.50 8.81
N ARG A 438 3.39 9.95 9.85
CA ARG A 438 3.70 11.17 10.61
C ARG A 438 5.13 11.14 11.16
N ARG A 439 5.54 10.03 11.78
CA ARG A 439 6.93 9.84 12.25
C ARG A 439 7.95 9.93 11.11
N ARG A 440 7.70 9.26 9.98
CA ARG A 440 8.60 9.29 8.81
C ARG A 440 8.69 10.66 8.15
N LEU A 441 7.59 11.40 8.12
CA LEU A 441 7.53 12.75 7.56
C LEU A 441 8.01 13.82 8.54
N LYS A 442 8.28 13.46 9.81
CA LYS A 442 8.61 14.38 10.92
C LYS A 442 7.50 15.41 11.16
N LEU A 443 6.27 14.93 11.23
CA LEU A 443 5.07 15.72 11.51
C LEU A 443 4.62 15.64 12.98
N ALA A 444 5.21 14.72 13.75
CA ALA A 444 4.97 14.51 15.17
C ALA A 444 5.85 15.42 16.02
#